data_AF-A0A3D3USJ7-F1
#
_entry.id   AF-A0A3D3USJ7-F1
#
_cell.length_a   1.000
_cell.length_b   1.000
_cell.length_c   1.000
_cell.angle_alpha   90.00
_cell.angle_beta   90.00
_cell.angle_gamma   90.00
#
_symmetry.space_group_name_H-M   'P 1'
#
loop_
_entity.id
_entity.type
_entity.pdbx_description
1 polymer ?
#
loop_
_entity_poly.entity_id
_entity_poly.type
_entity_poly.pdbx_seq_one_letter_code
_entity_poly.pdbx_strand_id
1 'polypeptide(L)'
;MSHVVEIIHYVAWPLVVLVIFFLIRNPFKLLISSIEELVIRYKDFQASAKVKPKDVKNLPAPKVQTEAIAPEPPPDYKEDARPIILLKDARKVLATLFDGQLRHFGEEDISKGQWSFQVLPRSPEYGNFMLGFAQLLELGLAGWEQKNGQAVLTKKGWEYSKEHPKIRYSEDVYRF
;
A
#
# COMPACT_ATOMS: atom_id res chain seq x y z
N MET A 1 -20.30 19.46 51.75
CA MET A 1 -19.55 19.58 50.48
C MET A 1 -19.06 18.25 49.90
N SER A 2 -19.04 17.14 50.65
CA SER A 2 -18.54 15.83 50.14
C SER A 2 -19.45 15.17 49.08
N HIS A 3 -20.77 15.20 49.25
CA HIS A 3 -21.68 14.46 48.36
C HIS A 3 -21.87 15.07 46.95
N VAL A 4 -21.63 16.37 46.80
CA VAL A 4 -21.77 17.04 45.48
C VAL A 4 -20.62 16.63 44.54
N VAL A 5 -19.42 16.41 45.10
CA VAL A 5 -18.24 15.99 44.33
C VAL A 5 -18.38 14.54 43.85
N GLU A 6 -18.94 13.66 44.69
CA GLU A 6 -19.21 12.26 44.32
C GLU A 6 -20.23 12.15 43.17
N ILE A 7 -21.30 12.96 43.20
CA ILE A 7 -22.31 12.97 42.14
C ILE A 7 -21.71 13.48 40.82
N ILE A 8 -20.89 14.54 40.86
CA ILE A 8 -20.22 15.06 39.66
C ILE A 8 -19.28 14.01 39.06
N HIS A 9 -18.55 13.24 39.88
CA HIS A 9 -17.65 12.21 39.38
C HIS A 9 -18.41 11.04 38.72
N TYR A 10 -19.52 10.62 39.32
CA TYR A 10 -20.37 9.55 38.78
C TYR A 10 -21.05 9.92 37.45
N VAL A 11 -21.38 11.21 37.27
CA VAL A 11 -22.01 11.73 36.04
C VAL A 11 -20.97 12.09 34.98
N ALA A 12 -19.76 12.52 35.37
CA ALA A 12 -18.70 12.90 34.44
C ALA A 12 -18.18 11.70 33.62
N TRP A 13 -18.04 10.53 34.24
CA TRP A 13 -17.51 9.34 33.56
C TRP A 13 -18.32 8.90 32.32
N PRO A 14 -19.65 8.69 32.39
CA PRO A 14 -20.43 8.35 31.20
C PRO A 14 -20.45 9.47 30.15
N LEU A 15 -20.32 10.73 30.57
CA LEU A 15 -20.24 11.88 29.65
C LEU A 15 -18.92 11.88 28.87
N VAL A 16 -17.80 11.58 29.53
CA VAL A 16 -16.48 11.42 28.90
C VAL A 16 -16.50 10.25 27.92
N VAL A 17 -17.11 9.11 28.28
CA VAL A 17 -17.26 7.96 27.37
C VAL A 17 -18.08 8.34 26.14
N LEU A 18 -19.17 9.10 26.31
CA LEU A 18 -19.99 9.59 25.20
C LEU A 18 -19.21 10.51 24.26
N VAL A 19 -18.42 11.43 24.80
CA VAL A 19 -17.57 12.34 24.02
C VAL A 19 -16.49 11.58 23.26
N ILE A 20 -15.82 10.62 23.89
CA ILE A 20 -14.82 9.76 23.24
C ILE A 20 -15.47 8.95 22.11
N PHE A 21 -16.64 8.36 22.36
CA PHE A 21 -17.38 7.60 21.35
C PHE A 21 -17.76 8.50 20.16
N PHE A 22 -18.16 9.74 20.40
CA PHE A 22 -18.50 10.70 19.34
C PHE A 22 -17.27 11.17 18.55
N LEU A 23 -16.14 11.42 19.23
CA LEU A 23 -14.87 11.81 18.60
C LEU A 23 -14.31 10.69 17.72
N ILE A 24 -14.45 9.43 18.15
CA ILE A 24 -14.05 8.27 17.37
C ILE A 24 -14.97 8.06 16.15
N ARG A 25 -16.23 8.51 16.18
CA ARG A 25 -17.20 8.26 15.10
C ARG A 25 -16.87 8.97 13.77
N ASN A 26 -16.22 10.14 13.82
CA ASN A 26 -15.84 10.89 12.62
C ASN A 26 -14.73 10.23 11.78
N PRO A 27 -13.60 9.76 12.34
CA PRO A 27 -12.56 9.10 11.54
C PRO A 27 -13.03 7.76 10.94
N PHE A 28 -13.95 7.04 11.57
CA PHE A 28 -14.49 5.79 11.00
C PHE A 28 -15.31 6.01 9.72
N LYS A 29 -16.02 7.13 9.58
CA LYS A 29 -16.75 7.44 8.33
C LYS A 29 -15.80 7.67 7.14
N LEU A 30 -14.69 8.36 7.37
CA LEU A 30 -13.65 8.59 6.36
C LEU A 30 -12.92 7.29 5.96
N LEU A 31 -12.71 6.38 6.92
CA LEU A 31 -12.15 5.06 6.66
C LEU A 31 -13.07 4.18 5.81
N ILE A 32 -14.38 4.25 6.04
CA ILE A 32 -15.38 3.46 5.28
C ILE A 32 -15.47 3.94 3.83
N SER A 33 -15.48 5.26 3.57
CA SER A 33 -15.54 5.78 2.19
C SER A 33 -14.30 5.39 1.36
N SER A 34 -13.12 5.38 1.96
CA SER A 34 -11.89 4.95 1.27
C SER A 34 -11.88 3.46 0.94
N ILE A 35 -12.54 2.63 1.75
CA ILE A 35 -12.67 1.19 1.50
C ILE A 35 -13.71 0.91 0.39
N GLU A 36 -14.82 1.65 0.34
CA GLU A 36 -15.82 1.49 -0.72
C GLU A 36 -15.27 1.86 -2.11
N GLU A 37 -14.48 2.94 -2.23
CA GLU A 37 -13.81 3.28 -3.50
C GLU A 37 -12.83 2.18 -3.97
N LEU A 38 -12.12 1.55 -3.03
CA LEU A 38 -11.21 0.45 -3.30
C LEU A 38 -11.95 -0.82 -3.76
N VAL A 39 -13.11 -1.12 -3.17
CA VAL A 39 -13.93 -2.30 -3.53
C VAL A 39 -14.59 -2.13 -4.90
N ILE A 40 -15.04 -0.93 -5.26
CA ILE A 40 -15.61 -0.65 -6.58
C ILE A 40 -14.55 -0.81 -7.68
N ARG A 41 -13.35 -0.23 -7.51
CA ARG A 41 -12.24 -0.41 -8.46
C ARG A 41 -11.83 -1.89 -8.63
N TYR A 42 -11.94 -2.69 -7.56
CA TYR A 42 -11.61 -4.11 -7.61
C TYR A 42 -12.64 -4.95 -8.37
N LYS A 43 -13.94 -4.62 -8.26
CA LYS A 43 -15.01 -5.27 -9.02
C LYS A 43 -14.90 -4.98 -10.52
N ASP A 44 -14.57 -3.75 -10.90
CA ASP A 44 -14.39 -3.38 -12.32
C ASP A 44 -13.16 -4.06 -12.94
N PHE A 45 -12.10 -4.28 -12.14
CA PHE A 45 -10.93 -5.05 -12.56
C PHE A 45 -11.24 -6.55 -12.75
N GLN A 46 -12.01 -7.17 -11.86
CA GLN A 46 -12.41 -8.57 -12.03
C GLN A 46 -13.40 -8.79 -13.18
N ALA A 47 -14.28 -7.82 -13.45
CA ALA A 47 -15.19 -7.88 -14.61
C ALA A 47 -14.39 -7.84 -15.94
N SER A 48 -13.33 -7.04 -15.98
CA SER A 48 -12.45 -6.91 -17.16
C SER A 48 -11.53 -8.13 -17.38
N ALA A 49 -11.14 -8.83 -16.30
CA ALA A 49 -10.25 -9.98 -16.35
C ALA A 49 -10.92 -11.32 -16.74
N LYS A 50 -12.26 -11.36 -16.87
CA LYS A 50 -13.02 -12.59 -17.18
C LYS A 50 -13.39 -12.76 -18.66
N VAL A 51 -12.82 -11.98 -19.57
CA VAL A 51 -13.00 -12.19 -21.02
C VAL A 51 -12.09 -13.34 -21.49
N LYS A 52 -12.67 -14.52 -21.70
CA LYS A 52 -11.97 -15.67 -22.29
C LYS A 52 -11.62 -15.38 -23.76
N PRO A 53 -10.39 -15.63 -24.23
CA PRO A 53 -9.95 -15.33 -25.60
C PRO A 53 -10.39 -16.41 -26.62
N LYS A 54 -11.65 -16.89 -26.56
CA LYS A 54 -12.14 -17.96 -27.44
C LYS A 54 -13.41 -17.67 -28.26
N ASP A 55 -14.10 -16.56 -28.02
CA ASP A 55 -15.38 -16.26 -28.70
C ASP A 55 -15.34 -15.08 -29.69
N VAL A 56 -14.16 -14.63 -30.13
CA VAL A 56 -14.03 -13.48 -31.06
C VAL A 56 -14.21 -13.86 -32.54
N LYS A 57 -14.48 -15.13 -32.88
CA LYS A 57 -14.50 -15.58 -34.28
C LYS A 57 -15.86 -15.59 -35.00
N ASN A 58 -17.00 -15.36 -34.33
CA ASN A 58 -18.31 -15.43 -34.98
C ASN A 58 -19.34 -14.44 -34.42
N LEU A 59 -19.08 -13.13 -34.56
CA LEU A 59 -20.11 -12.12 -34.39
C LEU A 59 -20.36 -11.44 -35.76
N PRO A 60 -21.59 -11.49 -36.31
CA PRO A 60 -21.91 -10.69 -37.49
C PRO A 60 -21.83 -9.21 -37.13
N ALA A 61 -21.07 -8.46 -37.94
CA ALA A 61 -20.83 -7.04 -37.73
C ALA A 61 -22.16 -6.26 -37.66
N PRO A 62 -22.46 -5.58 -36.54
CA PRO A 62 -23.56 -4.62 -36.53
C PRO A 62 -23.08 -3.36 -37.25
N LYS A 63 -23.68 -3.10 -38.42
CA LYS A 63 -23.65 -1.78 -39.05
C LYS A 63 -24.39 -0.81 -38.11
N VAL A 64 -23.66 -0.16 -37.23
CA VAL A 64 -24.13 1.06 -36.57
C VAL A 64 -23.09 2.13 -36.89
N GLN A 65 -23.47 3.01 -37.82
CA GLN A 65 -22.84 4.32 -37.98
C GLN A 65 -23.16 5.10 -36.71
N THR A 66 -22.26 5.01 -35.74
CA THR A 66 -22.15 6.02 -34.69
C THR A 66 -20.75 6.56 -34.84
N GLU A 67 -20.63 7.82 -35.24
CA GLU A 67 -19.44 8.64 -34.99
C GLU A 67 -19.30 8.78 -33.46
N ALA A 68 -18.86 7.71 -32.81
CA ALA A 68 -18.35 7.76 -31.47
C ALA A 68 -16.96 8.36 -31.61
N ILE A 69 -16.86 9.66 -31.32
CA ILE A 69 -15.59 10.30 -31.01
C ILE A 69 -14.99 9.46 -29.88
N ALA A 70 -14.06 8.57 -30.23
CA ALA A 70 -13.24 7.90 -29.25
C ALA A 70 -12.58 9.03 -28.43
N PRO A 71 -12.72 9.07 -27.11
CA PRO A 71 -11.89 9.97 -26.32
C PRO A 71 -10.45 9.67 -26.73
N GLU A 72 -9.73 10.70 -27.15
CA GLU A 72 -8.32 10.57 -27.49
C GLU A 72 -7.64 9.75 -26.39
N PRO A 73 -6.78 8.78 -26.74
CA PRO A 73 -6.03 8.06 -25.73
C PRO A 73 -5.38 9.10 -24.81
N PRO A 74 -5.49 8.96 -23.47
CA PRO A 74 -4.87 9.92 -22.56
C PRO A 74 -3.41 10.10 -23.00
N PRO A 75 -2.91 11.34 -23.06
CA PRO A 75 -1.57 11.61 -23.55
C PRO A 75 -0.61 10.65 -22.86
N ASP A 76 0.13 9.91 -23.68
CA ASP A 76 1.16 8.96 -23.30
C ASP A 76 1.90 9.52 -22.09
N TYR A 77 1.53 9.04 -20.90
CA TYR A 77 2.05 9.55 -19.64
C TYR A 77 3.45 8.98 -19.58
N LYS A 78 4.37 9.62 -20.30
CA LYS A 78 5.80 9.39 -20.17
C LYS A 78 6.05 9.50 -18.68
N GLU A 79 6.31 8.35 -18.07
CA GLU A 79 6.69 8.21 -16.67
C GLU A 79 7.87 9.17 -16.53
N ASP A 80 7.57 10.39 -16.06
CA ASP A 80 8.51 11.50 -15.97
C ASP A 80 9.72 10.92 -15.25
N ALA A 81 10.85 10.78 -15.97
CA ALA A 81 12.08 10.18 -15.49
C ALA A 81 12.77 11.12 -14.48
N ARG A 82 12.00 11.62 -13.52
CA ARG A 82 12.51 12.35 -12.37
C ARG A 82 13.34 11.36 -11.56
N PRO A 83 14.56 11.75 -11.17
CA PRO A 83 15.40 10.89 -10.35
C PRO A 83 14.63 10.53 -9.07
N ILE A 84 14.55 9.23 -8.78
CA ILE A 84 13.88 8.74 -7.58
C ILE A 84 14.74 9.12 -6.36
N ILE A 85 14.28 10.08 -5.57
CA ILE A 85 14.97 10.50 -4.34
C ILE A 85 14.32 9.78 -3.16
N LEU A 86 15.02 8.77 -2.63
CA LEU A 86 14.58 8.04 -1.44
C LEU A 86 14.98 8.77 -0.15
N LEU A 87 13.99 8.94 0.74
CA LEU A 87 14.19 9.32 2.13
C LEU A 87 15.10 8.32 2.83
N LYS A 88 15.72 8.74 3.95
CA LYS A 88 16.58 7.87 4.74
C LYS A 88 15.83 6.61 5.18
N ASP A 89 14.61 6.77 5.70
CA ASP A 89 13.81 5.65 6.21
C ASP A 89 13.33 4.73 5.07
N ALA A 90 12.96 5.29 3.92
CA ALA A 90 12.60 4.50 2.74
C ALA A 90 13.77 3.63 2.27
N ARG A 91 15.00 4.18 2.31
CA ARG A 91 16.20 3.42 1.97
C ARG A 91 16.45 2.29 2.96
N LYS A 92 16.29 2.53 4.26
CA LYS A 92 16.42 1.50 5.30
C LYS A 92 15.43 0.36 5.09
N VAL A 93 14.16 0.68 4.82
CA VAL A 93 13.12 -0.34 4.54
C VAL A 93 13.48 -1.14 3.29
N LEU A 94 13.83 -0.46 2.19
CA LEU A 94 14.15 -1.12 0.92
C LEU A 94 15.41 -1.99 1.02
N ALA A 95 16.44 -1.51 1.72
CA ALA A 95 17.65 -2.29 1.99
C ALA A 95 17.35 -3.53 2.85
N THR A 96 16.48 -3.40 3.86
CA THR A 96 16.06 -4.53 4.69
C THR A 96 15.32 -5.58 3.87
N LEU A 97 14.37 -5.17 3.01
CA LEU A 97 13.66 -6.08 2.11
C LEU A 97 14.63 -6.80 1.17
N PHE A 98 15.58 -6.06 0.60
CA PHE A 98 16.55 -6.60 -0.35
C PHE A 98 17.54 -7.57 0.31
N ASP A 99 18.09 -7.22 1.47
CA ASP A 99 18.99 -8.08 2.25
C ASP A 99 18.29 -9.35 2.71
N GLY A 100 17.05 -9.26 3.21
CA GLY A 100 16.25 -10.44 3.56
C GLY A 100 15.98 -11.33 2.35
N GLN A 101 15.62 -10.75 1.20
CA GLN A 101 15.44 -11.51 -0.05
C GLN A 101 16.71 -12.26 -0.46
N LEU A 102 17.87 -11.59 -0.43
CA LEU A 102 19.16 -12.19 -0.77
C LEU A 102 19.54 -13.33 0.18
N ARG A 103 19.32 -13.15 1.50
CA ARG A 103 19.66 -14.17 2.50
C ARG A 103 18.80 -15.42 2.38
N HIS A 104 17.52 -15.27 2.03
CA HIS A 104 16.57 -16.39 2.00
C HIS A 104 16.46 -17.06 0.62
N PHE A 105 16.58 -16.30 -0.47
CA PHE A 105 16.34 -16.79 -1.83
C PHE A 105 17.54 -16.57 -2.79
N GLY A 106 18.61 -15.93 -2.33
CA GLY A 106 19.80 -15.65 -3.16
C GLY A 106 19.59 -14.50 -4.15
N GLU A 107 20.49 -14.37 -5.13
CA GLU A 107 20.41 -13.36 -6.20
C GLU A 107 19.43 -13.74 -7.33
N GLU A 108 18.66 -14.81 -7.15
CA GLU A 108 17.72 -15.30 -8.14
C GLU A 108 16.45 -14.43 -8.22
N ASP A 109 15.68 -14.58 -9.30
CA ASP A 109 14.48 -13.79 -9.55
C ASP A 109 13.42 -13.96 -8.43
N ILE A 110 12.65 -12.90 -8.16
CA ILE A 110 11.58 -12.83 -7.15
C ILE A 110 10.51 -13.93 -7.34
N SER A 111 10.45 -14.54 -8.52
CA SER A 111 9.51 -15.61 -8.88
C SER A 111 9.64 -16.89 -8.03
N LYS A 112 10.79 -17.14 -7.39
CA LYS A 112 10.98 -18.32 -6.52
C LYS A 112 10.40 -18.16 -5.11
N GLY A 113 10.15 -16.93 -4.69
CA GLY A 113 9.62 -16.62 -3.36
C GLY A 113 9.84 -15.16 -3.02
N GLN A 114 8.99 -14.63 -2.14
CA GLN A 114 9.08 -13.27 -1.64
C GLN A 114 9.34 -13.32 -0.14
N TRP A 115 10.45 -12.73 0.28
CA TRP A 115 10.69 -12.47 1.68
C TRP A 115 9.88 -11.25 2.12
N SER A 116 9.35 -11.31 3.33
CA SER A 116 8.53 -10.26 3.90
C SER A 116 8.85 -10.04 5.37
N PHE A 117 8.63 -8.81 5.84
CA PHE A 117 8.74 -8.48 7.26
C PHE A 117 7.75 -7.41 7.67
N GLN A 118 7.59 -7.25 8.98
CA GLN A 118 6.81 -6.17 9.57
C GLN A 118 7.53 -5.58 10.77
N VAL A 119 7.33 -4.28 10.98
CA VAL A 119 7.67 -3.62 12.23
C VAL A 119 6.38 -3.44 13.02
N LEU A 120 6.34 -3.92 14.26
CA LEU A 120 5.14 -3.85 15.08
C LEU A 120 4.92 -2.43 15.63
N PRO A 121 3.66 -1.99 15.85
CA PRO A 121 3.34 -0.65 16.38
C PRO A 121 4.01 -0.27 17.71
N ARG A 122 4.33 -1.27 18.54
CA ARG A 122 5.05 -1.06 19.81
C ARG A 122 6.54 -0.74 19.65
N SER A 123 7.09 -0.90 18.45
CA SER A 123 8.50 -0.61 18.17
C SER A 123 8.72 0.91 18.11
N PRO A 124 9.78 1.45 18.72
CA PRO A 124 10.13 2.87 18.57
C PRO A 124 10.40 3.26 17.10
N GLU A 125 10.77 2.29 16.27
CA GLU A 125 11.05 2.50 14.85
C GLU A 125 9.79 2.48 13.96
N TYR A 126 8.61 2.19 14.52
CA TYR A 126 7.40 1.97 13.73
C TYR A 126 7.00 3.19 12.90
N GLY A 127 7.08 4.40 13.47
CA GLY A 127 6.76 5.64 12.75
C GLY A 127 7.67 5.85 11.54
N ASN A 128 8.98 5.66 11.72
CA ASN A 128 9.98 5.79 10.66
C ASN A 128 9.77 4.72 9.58
N PHE A 129 9.49 3.48 9.98
CA PHE A 129 9.15 2.39 9.07
C PHE A 129 7.94 2.76 8.20
N MET A 130 6.85 3.25 8.79
CA MET A 130 5.64 3.60 8.05
C MET A 130 5.86 4.76 7.07
N LEU A 131 6.64 5.78 7.47
CA LEU A 131 7.01 6.89 6.58
C LEU A 131 7.84 6.42 5.39
N GLY A 132 8.87 5.61 5.66
CA GLY A 132 9.71 5.04 4.61
C GLY A 132 8.93 4.12 3.68
N PHE A 133 8.10 3.25 4.25
CA PHE A 133 7.31 2.29 3.51
C PHE A 133 6.22 2.95 2.64
N ALA A 134 5.56 4.01 3.13
CA ALA A 134 4.61 4.77 2.34
C ALA A 134 5.23 5.34 1.06
N GLN A 135 6.45 5.91 1.15
CA GLN A 135 7.17 6.39 -0.03
C GLN A 135 7.47 5.24 -1.02
N LEU A 136 7.88 4.07 -0.52
CA LEU A 136 8.17 2.92 -1.38
C LEU A 136 6.92 2.36 -2.07
N LEU A 137 5.76 2.43 -1.42
CA LEU A 137 4.47 2.07 -2.02
C LEU A 137 4.10 3.03 -3.16
N GLU A 138 4.23 4.34 -2.94
CA GLU A 138 3.95 5.36 -3.97
C GLU A 138 4.83 5.18 -5.21
N LEU A 139 6.09 4.79 -5.00
CA LEU A 139 7.05 4.51 -6.08
C LEU A 139 6.89 3.13 -6.72
N GLY A 140 6.03 2.27 -6.14
CA GLY A 140 5.84 0.88 -6.56
C GLY A 140 7.08 0.01 -6.36
N LEU A 141 7.98 0.36 -5.43
CA LEU A 141 9.18 -0.40 -5.12
C LEU A 141 8.91 -1.49 -4.05
N ALA A 142 7.99 -1.22 -3.14
CA ALA A 142 7.53 -2.20 -2.15
C ALA A 142 6.01 -2.42 -2.29
N GLY A 143 5.53 -3.52 -1.72
CA GLY A 143 4.12 -3.89 -1.69
C GLY A 143 3.70 -4.37 -0.31
N TRP A 144 2.39 -4.58 -0.13
CA TRP A 144 1.82 -5.11 1.10
C TRP A 144 1.25 -6.50 0.86
N GLU A 145 1.71 -7.48 1.62
CA GLU A 145 1.20 -8.83 1.56
C GLU A 145 -0.12 -8.93 2.33
N GLN A 146 -1.21 -9.21 1.62
CA GLN A 146 -2.57 -9.18 2.19
C GLN A 146 -2.81 -10.23 3.27
N LYS A 147 -2.06 -11.34 3.27
CA LYS A 147 -2.31 -12.48 4.16
C LYS A 147 -1.85 -12.22 5.60
N ASN A 148 -0.71 -11.55 5.75
CA ASN A 148 0.01 -11.39 7.02
C ASN A 148 0.30 -9.93 7.36
N GLY A 149 -0.05 -8.99 6.47
CA GLY A 149 0.18 -7.56 6.67
C GLY A 149 1.66 -7.18 6.67
N GLN A 150 2.48 -7.90 5.91
CA GLN A 150 3.92 -7.69 5.87
C GLN A 150 4.34 -6.91 4.62
N ALA A 151 5.40 -6.12 4.75
CA ALA A 151 6.03 -5.46 3.62
C ALA A 151 6.78 -6.49 2.77
N VAL A 152 6.58 -6.43 1.46
CA VAL A 152 7.24 -7.27 0.46
C VAL A 152 7.97 -6.43 -0.57
N LEU A 153 9.03 -6.99 -1.15
CA LEU A 153 9.72 -6.40 -2.28
C LEU A 153 8.96 -6.67 -3.59
N THR A 154 8.76 -5.65 -4.41
CA THR A 154 8.22 -5.84 -5.77
C THR A 154 9.33 -6.16 -6.77
N LYS A 155 8.95 -6.61 -7.97
CA LYS A 155 9.91 -6.78 -9.07
C LYS A 155 10.64 -5.47 -9.41
N LYS A 156 9.93 -4.34 -9.46
CA LYS A 156 10.51 -3.00 -9.69
C LYS A 156 11.50 -2.63 -8.57
N GLY A 157 11.14 -2.90 -7.31
CA GLY A 157 12.01 -2.70 -6.16
C GLY A 157 13.28 -3.55 -6.19
N TRP A 158 13.18 -4.80 -6.62
CA TRP A 158 14.32 -5.70 -6.79
C TRP A 158 15.29 -5.21 -7.86
N GLU A 159 14.79 -4.87 -9.05
CA GLU A 159 15.59 -4.32 -10.14
C GLU A 159 16.27 -3.02 -9.71
N TYR A 160 15.50 -2.10 -9.12
CA TYR A 160 16.02 -0.84 -8.59
C TYR A 160 17.14 -1.06 -7.55
N SER A 161 16.96 -2.00 -6.62
CA SER A 161 17.93 -2.26 -5.54
C SER A 161 19.25 -2.83 -6.06
N LYS A 162 19.22 -3.64 -7.14
CA LYS A 162 20.43 -4.14 -7.80
C LYS A 162 21.24 -3.03 -8.46
N GLU A 163 20.56 -2.05 -9.04
CA GLU A 163 21.17 -0.94 -9.77
C GLU A 163 21.74 0.15 -8.85
N HIS A 164 21.35 0.16 -7.57
CA HIS A 164 21.70 1.21 -6.61
C HIS A 164 22.58 0.68 -5.46
N PRO A 165 23.92 0.86 -5.51
CA PRO A 165 24.85 0.33 -4.51
C PRO A 165 24.56 0.77 -3.08
N LYS A 166 23.97 1.97 -2.89
CA LYS A 166 23.58 2.51 -1.59
C LYS A 166 22.51 1.68 -0.87
N ILE A 167 21.78 0.85 -1.61
CA ILE A 167 20.80 -0.09 -1.05
C ILE A 167 21.47 -1.44 -0.82
N ARG A 168 22.18 -1.95 -1.84
CA ARG A 168 22.85 -3.25 -1.81
C ARG A 168 23.84 -3.43 -0.66
N TYR A 169 24.54 -2.35 -0.28
CA TYR A 169 25.57 -2.39 0.76
C TYR A 169 25.21 -1.51 1.97
N SER A 170 23.92 -1.28 2.21
CA SER A 170 23.50 -0.49 3.37
C SER A 170 23.72 -1.26 4.67
N GLU A 171 24.41 -0.64 5.63
CA GLU A 171 24.50 -1.17 7.00
C GLU A 171 23.27 -0.80 7.85
N ASP A 172 22.51 0.21 7.42
CA ASP A 172 21.27 0.63 8.06
C ASP A 172 20.12 -0.26 7.57
N VAL A 173 19.93 -1.38 8.26
CA VAL A 173 18.84 -2.35 8.05
C VAL A 173 18.19 -2.70 9.39
N TYR A 174 16.90 -3.08 9.35
CA TYR A 174 16.26 -3.65 10.52
C TYR A 174 16.86 -5.03 10.81
N ARG A 175 17.15 -5.30 12.09
CA ARG A 175 17.67 -6.59 12.56
C ARG A 175 16.57 -7.32 13.31
N PHE A 176 16.44 -8.61 13.04
CA PHE A 176 15.41 -9.50 13.58
C PHE A 176 16.07 -10.74 14.17
#